data_AF-O54189-F1
#
_entry.id   AF-O54189-F1
#
_cell.length_a   1.000
_cell.length_b   1.000
_cell.length_c   1.000
_cell.angle_alpha   90.00
_cell.angle_beta   90.00
_cell.angle_gamma   90.00
#
_symmetry.space_group_name_H-M   'P 1'
#
loop_
_entity.id
_entity.type
_entity.pdbx_description
1 polymer ?
#
loop_
_entity_poly.entity_id
_entity_poly.type
_entity_poly.pdbx_seq_one_letter_code
_entity_poly.pdbx_strand_id
1 'polypeptide(L)'
;MSRNTRINALLLLAVAALAVLPLVLGLGDHKEEPFAGADAEAETAITEIEPDYEPWFSPLHEPPSGEVESALFALQAALGAGVLAYYFGLRRGRRQGEERASAASGAAAAPGDAPEGD
;
A
#
# COMPACT_ATOMS: atom_id res chain seq x y z
N MET A 1 -8.72 -11.12 -20.48
CA MET A 1 -8.22 -10.62 -19.18
C MET A 1 -8.91 -11.39 -18.06
N SER A 2 -8.17 -11.99 -17.12
CA SER A 2 -8.77 -12.74 -16.01
C SER A 2 -9.63 -11.82 -15.13
N ARG A 3 -10.66 -12.36 -14.45
CA ARG A 3 -11.52 -11.57 -13.55
C ARG A 3 -10.70 -10.76 -12.56
N ASN A 4 -9.67 -11.38 -11.97
CA ASN A 4 -8.78 -10.76 -11.00
C ASN A 4 -7.93 -9.65 -11.62
N THR A 5 -7.45 -9.84 -12.86
CA THR A 5 -6.71 -8.78 -13.56
C THR A 5 -7.59 -7.56 -13.81
N ARG A 6 -8.86 -7.75 -14.18
CA ARG A 6 -9.81 -6.63 -14.34
C ARG A 6 -10.07 -5.93 -13.00
N ILE A 7 -10.29 -6.69 -11.93
CA ILE A 7 -10.50 -6.14 -10.59
C ILE A 7 -9.28 -5.32 -10.15
N ASN A 8 -8.07 -5.86 -10.27
CA ASN A 8 -6.86 -5.14 -9.86
C ASN A 8 -6.64 -3.87 -10.71
N ALA A 9 -6.93 -3.91 -12.01
CA ALA A 9 -6.86 -2.73 -12.86
C ALA A 9 -7.87 -1.65 -12.42
N LEU A 10 -9.10 -2.05 -12.09
CA LEU A 10 -10.12 -1.16 -11.54
C LEU A 10 -9.70 -0.57 -10.19
N LEU A 11 -9.13 -1.37 -9.28
CA LEU A 11 -8.63 -0.90 -7.98
C LEU A 11 -7.49 0.10 -8.15
N LEU A 12 -6.52 -0.17 -9.02
CA LEU A 12 -5.43 0.78 -9.30
C LEU A 12 -5.96 2.08 -9.90
N LEU A 13 -6.92 2.01 -10.82
CA LEU A 13 -7.55 3.19 -11.41
C LEU A 13 -8.33 3.98 -10.36
N ALA A 14 -9.04 3.32 -9.45
CA ALA A 14 -9.74 3.97 -8.34
C ALA A 14 -8.76 4.68 -7.39
N VAL A 15 -7.63 4.06 -7.03
CA VAL A 15 -6.60 4.69 -6.21
C VAL A 15 -5.99 5.90 -6.92
N ALA A 16 -5.65 5.77 -8.21
CA ALA A 16 -5.15 6.88 -9.00
C ALA A 16 -6.17 8.03 -9.09
N ALA A 17 -7.45 7.71 -9.26
CA ALA A 17 -8.53 8.70 -9.28
C ALA A 17 -8.66 9.41 -7.92
N LEU A 18 -8.59 8.68 -6.80
CA LEU A 18 -8.62 9.26 -5.46
C LEU A 18 -7.46 10.22 -5.21
N ALA A 19 -6.27 9.93 -5.74
CA ALA A 19 -5.11 10.83 -5.60
C ALA A 19 -5.20 12.06 -6.53
N VAL A 20 -5.65 11.87 -7.78
CA VAL A 20 -5.57 12.91 -8.82
C VAL A 20 -6.80 13.80 -8.86
N LEU A 21 -8.00 13.28 -8.61
CA LEU A 21 -9.24 14.08 -8.70
C LEU A 21 -9.24 15.29 -7.75
N PRO A 22 -8.80 15.18 -6.47
CA PRO A 22 -8.75 16.36 -5.60
C PRO A 22 -7.86 17.47 -6.15
N LEU A 23 -6.69 17.11 -6.69
CA LEU A 23 -5.73 18.05 -7.27
C LEU A 23 -6.28 18.74 -8.54
N VAL A 24 -6.92 17.98 -9.44
CA VAL A 24 -7.41 18.53 -10.72
C VAL A 24 -8.69 19.34 -10.54
N LEU A 25 -9.51 19.01 -9.54
CA LEU A 25 -10.76 19.72 -9.26
C LEU A 25 -10.57 20.93 -8.32
N GLY A 26 -9.34 21.22 -7.87
CA GLY A 26 -9.07 22.31 -6.92
C GLY A 26 -9.74 22.09 -5.57
N LEU A 27 -9.93 20.82 -5.17
CA LEU A 27 -10.54 20.46 -3.90
C LEU A 27 -9.56 20.81 -2.78
N GLY A 28 -9.69 22.03 -2.28
CA GLY A 28 -8.90 22.57 -1.18
C GLY A 28 -8.19 23.89 -1.48
N ASP A 29 -8.31 24.44 -2.70
CA ASP A 29 -7.71 25.74 -3.09
C ASP A 29 -8.14 26.94 -2.21
N HIS A 30 -9.18 26.76 -1.40
CA HIS A 30 -9.70 27.74 -0.44
C HIS A 30 -9.09 27.61 0.97
N LYS A 31 -8.22 26.62 1.20
CA LYS A 31 -7.50 26.38 2.45
C LYS A 31 -6.01 26.72 2.23
N GLU A 32 -5.36 27.29 3.24
CA GLU A 32 -3.91 27.57 3.19
C GLU A 32 -3.09 26.27 3.05
N GLU A 33 -3.52 25.22 3.73
CA GLU A 33 -3.02 23.85 3.55
C GLU A 33 -4.16 22.90 3.14
N PRO A 34 -4.41 22.75 1.82
CA PRO A 34 -5.51 21.95 1.26
C PRO A 34 -5.55 20.49 1.73
N PHE A 35 -4.37 19.93 2.01
CA PHE A 35 -4.16 18.52 2.32
C PHE A 35 -3.29 18.36 3.59
N ALA A 36 -3.52 19.21 4.59
CA ALA A 36 -2.87 19.10 5.89
C ALA A 36 -3.09 17.70 6.50
N GLY A 37 -2.12 17.24 7.28
CA GLY A 37 -2.21 15.96 7.98
C GLY A 37 -3.34 15.95 9.02
N ALA A 38 -3.81 14.76 9.38
CA ALA A 38 -4.83 14.60 10.42
C ALA A 38 -4.42 15.22 11.75
N ASP A 39 -3.13 15.19 12.07
CA ASP A 39 -2.58 15.70 13.32
C ASP A 39 -2.65 17.25 13.37
N ALA A 40 -2.38 17.94 12.25
CA ALA A 40 -2.48 19.40 12.15
C ALA A 40 -3.92 19.91 12.29
N GLU A 41 -4.88 19.18 11.69
CA GLU A 41 -6.32 19.48 11.87
C GLU A 41 -6.75 19.23 13.33
N ALA A 42 -6.21 18.21 13.99
CA ALA A 42 -6.50 17.95 15.40
C ALA A 42 -5.94 19.05 16.32
N GLU A 43 -4.72 19.53 16.09
CA GLU A 43 -4.11 20.64 16.83
C GLU A 43 -4.91 21.93 16.68
N THR A 44 -5.34 22.23 15.45
CA THR A 44 -6.21 23.38 15.15
C THR A 44 -7.52 23.28 15.94
N ALA A 45 -8.17 22.12 15.90
CA ALA A 45 -9.43 21.91 16.61
C ALA A 45 -9.29 22.03 18.13
N ILE A 46 -8.19 21.55 18.72
CA ILE A 46 -7.93 21.70 20.16
C ILE A 46 -7.78 23.18 20.51
N THR A 47 -7.01 23.93 19.73
CA THR A 47 -6.75 25.36 19.99
C THR A 47 -8.02 26.21 19.85
N GLU A 48 -8.96 25.81 18.97
CA GLU A 48 -10.27 26.44 18.84
C GLU A 48 -11.20 26.14 20.03
N ILE A 49 -11.17 24.92 20.57
CA ILE A 49 -12.04 24.49 21.66
C ILE A 49 -11.53 25.00 23.02
N GLU A 50 -10.22 24.94 23.25
CA GLU A 50 -9.58 25.31 24.51
C GLU A 50 -8.31 26.15 24.23
N PRO A 51 -8.46 27.48 24.09
CA PRO A 51 -7.37 28.38 23.69
C PRO A 51 -6.19 28.43 24.65
N ASP A 52 -6.41 28.06 25.91
CA ASP A 52 -5.39 28.05 26.96
C ASP A 52 -4.72 26.67 27.12
N TYR A 53 -4.98 25.73 26.20
CA TYR A 53 -4.38 24.40 26.24
C TYR A 53 -2.86 24.45 25.95
N GLU A 54 -2.08 23.88 26.87
CA GLU A 54 -0.63 23.73 26.75
C GLU A 54 -0.27 22.28 26.37
N PRO A 55 0.50 22.05 25.28
CA PRO A 55 0.96 20.72 24.90
C PRO A 55 1.75 20.03 26.02
N TRP A 56 1.35 18.81 26.39
CA TRP A 56 2.03 18.01 27.43
C TRP A 56 3.27 17.27 26.91
N PHE A 57 3.54 17.31 25.61
CA PHE A 57 4.68 16.68 24.96
C PHE A 57 5.19 17.53 23.80
N SER A 58 6.51 17.62 23.66
CA SER A 58 7.18 18.19 22.49
C SER A 58 8.07 17.14 21.81
N PRO A 59 8.11 17.09 20.47
CA PRO A 59 8.99 16.19 19.75
C PRO A 59 10.45 16.37 20.17
N LEU A 60 11.18 15.26 20.38
CA LEU A 60 12.61 15.31 20.71
C LEU A 60 13.46 15.85 19.55
N HIS A 61 12.95 15.77 18.32
CA HIS A 61 13.58 16.27 17.12
C HIS A 61 12.50 16.71 16.13
N GLU A 62 12.67 17.92 15.60
CA GLU A 62 11.80 18.50 14.58
C GLU A 62 12.58 18.64 13.27
N PRO A 63 12.09 18.10 12.14
CA PRO A 63 12.74 18.26 10.85
C PRO A 63 12.91 19.75 10.48
N PRO A 64 13.98 20.11 9.76
CA PRO A 64 14.26 21.51 9.43
C PRO A 64 13.23 22.15 8.47
N SER A 65 12.37 21.36 7.84
CA SER A 65 11.22 21.83 7.06
C SER A 65 10.16 20.73 6.95
N GLY A 66 8.90 21.13 6.70
CA GLY A 66 7.80 20.20 6.41
C GLY A 66 8.00 19.36 5.14
N GLU A 67 8.82 19.84 4.20
CA GLU A 67 9.24 19.06 3.03
C GLU A 67 10.12 17.87 3.44
N VAL A 68 11.04 18.07 4.38
CA VAL A 68 11.89 17.00 4.90
C VAL A 68 11.06 15.99 5.69
N GLU A 69 10.09 16.46 6.48
CA GLU A 69 9.13 15.59 7.17
C GLU A 69 8.36 14.70 6.18
N SER A 70 7.76 15.33 5.16
CA SER A 70 7.02 14.63 4.11
C SER A 70 7.89 13.63 3.35
N ALA A 71 9.15 13.97 3.08
CA ALA A 71 10.11 13.07 2.42
C ALA A 71 10.46 11.86 3.30
N LEU A 72 10.65 12.06 4.61
CA LEU A 72 10.89 10.96 5.55
C LEU A 72 9.67 10.05 5.66
N PHE A 73 8.45 10.62 5.69
CA PHE A 73 7.22 9.84 5.69
C PHE A 73 7.05 9.02 4.40
N ALA A 74 7.30 9.64 3.24
CA ALA A 74 7.27 8.95 1.94
C ALA A 74 8.31 7.81 1.87
N LEU A 75 9.51 8.02 2.42
CA LEU A 75 10.53 6.99 2.53
C LEU A 75 10.08 5.83 3.41
N GLN A 76 9.51 6.11 4.59
CA GLN A 76 8.96 5.08 5.49
C GLN A 76 7.84 4.28 4.82
N ALA A 77 6.93 4.96 4.12
CA ALA A 77 5.86 4.33 3.36
C ALA A 77 6.42 3.43 2.24
N ALA A 78 7.41 3.90 1.49
CA ALA A 78 8.05 3.14 0.42
C ALA A 78 8.76 1.89 0.96
N LEU A 79 9.48 2.01 2.08
CA LEU A 79 10.13 0.87 2.74
C LEU A 79 9.10 -0.14 3.25
N GLY A 80 8.05 0.31 3.93
CA GLY A 80 6.97 -0.55 4.42
C GLY A 80 6.26 -1.30 3.29
N ALA A 81 5.92 -0.58 2.21
CA ALA A 81 5.34 -1.18 1.01
C ALA A 81 6.29 -2.19 0.35
N GLY A 82 7.59 -1.87 0.27
CA GLY A 82 8.62 -2.76 -0.26
C GLY A 82 8.72 -4.07 0.53
N VAL A 83 8.75 -3.99 1.86
CA VAL A 83 8.78 -5.18 2.74
C VAL A 83 7.52 -6.03 2.55
N LEU A 84 6.33 -5.43 2.53
CA LEU A 84 5.08 -6.15 2.31
C LEU A 84 5.03 -6.82 0.93
N ALA A 85 5.41 -6.08 -0.12
CA ALA A 85 5.45 -6.61 -1.49
C ALA A 85 6.44 -7.79 -1.59
N TYR A 86 7.62 -7.68 -0.98
CA TYR A 86 8.60 -8.76 -0.93
C TYR A 86 8.04 -9.99 -0.21
N TYR A 87 7.41 -9.82 0.95
CA TYR A 87 6.82 -10.93 1.71
C TYR A 87 5.76 -11.69 0.89
N PHE A 88 4.79 -10.96 0.31
CA PHE A 88 3.74 -11.57 -0.50
C PHE A 88 4.31 -12.19 -1.78
N GLY A 89 5.30 -11.54 -2.41
CA GLY A 89 6.02 -12.06 -3.57
C GLY A 89 6.72 -13.39 -3.28
N LEU A 90 7.47 -13.47 -2.18
CA LEU A 90 8.18 -14.68 -1.76
C LEU A 90 7.20 -15.82 -1.45
N ARG A 91 6.14 -15.55 -0.67
CA ARG A 91 5.07 -16.53 -0.38
C ARG A 91 4.43 -17.06 -1.65
N ARG A 92 4.07 -16.17 -2.58
CA ARG A 92 3.46 -16.54 -3.86
C ARG A 92 4.43 -17.36 -4.72
N GLY A 93 5.71 -17.00 -4.72
CA GLY A 93 6.76 -17.73 -5.43
C GLY A 93 6.91 -19.16 -4.92
N ARG A 94 7.01 -19.33 -3.59
CA ARG A 94 7.11 -20.65 -2.95
C ARG A 94 5.93 -21.55 -3.29
N ARG A 95 4.70 -21.04 -3.17
CA ARG A 95 3.49 -21.81 -3.48
C ARG A 95 3.44 -22.26 -4.94
N GLN A 96 3.78 -21.38 -5.88
CA GLN A 96 3.85 -21.74 -7.30
C GLN A 96 4.96 -22.77 -7.58
N GLY A 97 6.07 -22.73 -6.84
CA GLY A 97 7.14 -23.73 -6.92
C GLY A 97 6.67 -25.11 -6.45
N GLU A 98 5.99 -25.16 -5.31
CA GLU A 98 5.38 -26.39 -4.77
C GLU A 98 4.34 -26.96 -5.73
N GLU A 99 3.42 -26.14 -6.24
CA GLU A 99 2.41 -26.54 -7.24
C GLU A 99 3.06 -27.12 -8.51
N ARG A 100 4.15 -26.51 -9.02
CA ARG A 100 4.89 -27.00 -10.19
C ARG A 100 5.63 -28.31 -9.91
N ALA A 101 6.24 -28.46 -8.73
CA ALA A 101 6.93 -29.68 -8.35
C ALA A 101 5.95 -30.85 -8.24
N SER A 102 4.78 -30.64 -7.60
CA SER A 102 3.72 -31.65 -7.53
C SER A 102 3.18 -32.04 -8.90
N ALA A 103 2.98 -31.06 -9.80
CA ALA A 103 2.53 -31.34 -11.17
C ALA A 103 3.58 -32.16 -11.96
N ALA A 104 4.87 -31.87 -11.81
CA ALA A 104 5.94 -32.62 -12.45
C ALA A 104 6.02 -34.07 -11.94
N SER A 105 5.89 -34.29 -10.63
CA SER A 105 5.85 -35.65 -10.04
C SER A 105 4.63 -36.45 -10.51
N GLY A 106 3.46 -35.81 -10.62
CA GLY A 106 2.25 -36.46 -11.14
C GLY A 106 2.35 -36.84 -12.62
N ALA A 107 2.99 -36.01 -13.44
CA ALA A 107 3.24 -36.32 -14.85
C ALA A 107 4.25 -37.46 -15.04
N ALA A 108 5.29 -37.53 -14.20
CA ALA A 108 6.28 -38.61 -14.24
C ALA A 108 5.70 -39.98 -13.84
N ALA A 109 4.66 -40.01 -13.01
CA ALA A 109 3.98 -41.24 -12.59
C ALA A 109 2.97 -41.79 -13.63
N ALA A 110 2.74 -41.08 -14.75
CA ALA A 110 1.62 -41.34 -15.65
C ALA A 110 1.83 -42.28 -16.88
N PRO A 111 2.91 -43.08 -17.05
CA PRO A 111 2.87 -44.15 -18.07
C PRO A 111 3.09 -45.54 -17.45
N GLY A 112 2.03 -46.37 -17.39
CA GLY A 112 2.15 -47.77 -16.96
C GLY A 112 0.88 -48.63 -16.92
N ASP A 113 -0.32 -48.06 -16.84
CA ASP A 113 -1.57 -48.83 -16.80
C ASP A 113 -2.14 -49.08 -18.21
N ALA A 114 -1.42 -49.90 -18.99
CA ALA A 114 -2.01 -50.65 -20.08
C ALA A 114 -1.31 -52.01 -20.13
N PRO A 115 -1.88 -53.07 -19.53
CA PRO A 115 -1.42 -54.40 -19.83
C PRO A 115 -1.77 -54.68 -21.30
N GLU A 116 -0.74 -54.86 -22.13
CA GLU A 116 -0.86 -55.55 -23.41
C GLU A 116 -1.44 -56.94 -23.11
N GLY A 117 -2.73 -57.11 -23.42
CA GLY A 117 -3.40 -58.40 -23.42
C GLY A 117 -3.27 -59.02 -24.81
N ASP A 118 -2.75 -60.25 -24.82
CA ASP A 118 -2.61 -61.24 -25.90
C ASP A 118 -3.59 -61.18 -27.09
#